data_AF-A0A917TMM7-F1
#
_entry.id   AF-A0A917TMM7-F1
#
_cell.length_a   1.000
_cell.length_b   1.000
_cell.length_c   1.000
_cell.angle_alpha   90.00
_cell.angle_beta   90.00
_cell.angle_gamma   90.00
#
_symmetry.space_group_name_H-M   'P 1'
#
loop_
_entity.id
_entity.type
_entity.pdbx_description
1 polymer ?
#
loop_
_entity_poly.entity_id
_entity_poly.type
_entity_poly.pdbx_seq_one_letter_code
_entity_poly.pdbx_strand_id
1 'polypeptide(L)'
;MEHSFDLARLAAARATKTQAVILMPIVGAFVVESLALNATIDVPLTLRRIHRFPAWSATGDQPAQWTLIDFIGPDDAGDELARQLAAALSPGRWYADYATGSTSWVVFAGRVFTYPRGDDTGRQEAITYARDVGVPEAQLDWPR
;
A
#
# COMPACT_ATOMS: atom_id res chain seq x y z
N MET A 1 -29.58 45.29 -46.30
CA MET A 1 -30.32 45.32 -45.02
C MET A 1 -30.44 43.87 -44.56
N GLU A 2 -29.33 43.15 -44.41
CA GLU A 2 -28.38 43.22 -43.28
C GLU A 2 -29.08 43.33 -41.94
N HIS A 3 -29.23 42.18 -41.28
CA HIS A 3 -29.13 42.08 -39.82
C HIS A 3 -28.35 40.81 -39.50
N SER A 4 -27.04 40.96 -39.61
CA SER A 4 -26.04 40.18 -38.88
C SER A 4 -26.30 40.37 -37.39
N PHE A 5 -26.73 39.31 -36.72
CA PHE A 5 -26.76 39.23 -35.26
C PHE A 5 -25.99 37.98 -34.82
N ASP A 6 -24.69 38.23 -34.63
CA ASP A 6 -23.89 37.77 -33.50
C ASP A 6 -23.79 36.25 -33.26
N LEU A 7 -23.27 35.54 -34.27
CA LEU A 7 -22.64 34.21 -34.13
C LEU A 7 -21.31 34.24 -33.33
N ALA A 8 -20.95 35.35 -32.70
CA ALA A 8 -19.67 35.54 -32.00
C ALA A 8 -19.78 35.65 -30.46
N ARG A 9 -20.97 35.51 -29.87
CA ARG A 9 -21.17 35.65 -28.39
C ARG A 9 -21.59 34.41 -27.60
N LEU A 10 -21.60 33.21 -28.21
CA LEU A 10 -21.70 31.95 -27.44
C LEU A 10 -20.43 31.10 -27.47
N ALA A 11 -19.27 31.74 -27.69
CA ALA A 11 -17.99 31.19 -27.33
C ALA A 11 -17.63 31.62 -25.90
N ALA A 12 -18.12 30.90 -24.87
CA ALA A 12 -17.46 30.77 -23.55
C ALA A 12 -18.37 30.07 -22.50
N ALA A 13 -18.98 28.93 -22.82
CA ALA A 13 -19.24 27.95 -21.77
C ALA A 13 -17.97 27.09 -21.67
N ARG A 14 -17.03 27.50 -20.81
CA ARG A 14 -15.86 26.68 -20.48
C ARG A 14 -16.37 25.34 -19.94
N ALA A 15 -16.35 24.32 -20.79
CA ALA A 15 -16.35 22.94 -20.34
C ALA A 15 -15.06 22.77 -19.53
N THR A 16 -15.16 22.85 -18.21
CA THR A 16 -14.13 22.36 -17.32
C THR A 16 -14.02 20.87 -17.62
N LYS A 17 -13.00 20.48 -18.42
CA LYS A 17 -12.57 19.10 -18.48
C LYS A 17 -12.14 18.75 -17.06
N THR A 18 -13.01 18.09 -16.30
CA THR A 18 -12.59 17.36 -15.12
C THR A 18 -11.58 16.36 -15.62
N GLN A 19 -10.30 16.66 -15.40
CA GLN A 19 -9.24 15.70 -15.61
C GLN A 19 -9.53 14.57 -14.64
N ALA A 20 -9.86 13.39 -15.15
CA ALA A 20 -9.95 12.20 -14.31
C ALA A 20 -8.60 12.07 -13.61
N VAL A 21 -8.59 12.28 -12.30
CA VAL A 21 -7.47 11.86 -11.47
C VAL A 21 -7.39 10.36 -11.70
N ILE A 22 -6.30 9.87 -12.27
CA ILE A 22 -6.05 8.44 -12.34
C ILE A 22 -5.78 8.02 -10.90
N LEU A 23 -6.83 7.62 -10.19
CA LEU A 23 -6.73 7.04 -8.87
C LEU A 23 -5.89 5.78 -9.03
N MET A 24 -4.66 5.82 -8.51
CA MET A 24 -3.74 4.70 -8.60
C MET A 24 -4.06 3.77 -7.42
N PRO A 25 -4.55 2.55 -7.68
CA PRO A 25 -5.00 1.66 -6.62
C PRO A 25 -3.86 1.37 -5.66
N ILE A 26 -4.23 0.95 -4.45
CA ILE A 26 -3.26 0.30 -3.58
C ILE A 26 -2.76 -0.95 -4.29
N VAL A 27 -1.46 -1.20 -4.22
CA VAL A 27 -0.80 -2.44 -4.62
C VAL A 27 0.12 -2.86 -3.47
N GLY A 28 0.06 -4.13 -3.09
CA GLY A 28 0.95 -4.65 -2.06
C GLY A 28 0.85 -6.15 -1.88
N ALA A 29 1.54 -6.62 -0.85
CA ALA A 29 1.52 -8.03 -0.46
C ALA A 29 1.60 -8.20 1.06
N PHE A 30 1.14 -9.35 1.54
CA PHE A 30 1.44 -9.81 2.90
C PHE A 30 1.62 -11.33 2.93
N VAL A 31 2.39 -11.80 3.91
CA VAL A 31 2.58 -13.22 4.22
C VAL A 31 1.42 -13.68 5.11
N VAL A 32 0.68 -14.72 4.74
CA VAL A 32 -0.45 -15.20 5.55
C VAL A 32 -0.01 -15.65 6.94
N GLU A 33 1.16 -16.28 7.03
CA GLU A 33 1.75 -16.74 8.30
C GLU A 33 2.20 -15.58 9.21
N SER A 34 2.20 -14.33 8.73
CA SER A 34 2.47 -13.17 9.57
C SER A 34 1.27 -12.74 10.41
N LEU A 35 0.05 -13.21 10.08
CA LEU A 35 -1.17 -12.86 10.79
C LEU A 35 -1.30 -13.62 12.11
N ALA A 36 -1.77 -12.95 13.15
CA ALA A 36 -2.14 -13.56 14.42
C ALA A 36 -3.36 -14.49 14.24
N LEU A 37 -3.46 -15.50 15.10
CA LEU A 37 -4.64 -16.38 15.11
C LEU A 37 -5.91 -15.56 15.35
N ASN A 38 -6.95 -15.84 14.56
CA ASN A 38 -8.24 -15.16 14.58
C ASN A 38 -8.20 -13.67 14.16
N ALA A 39 -7.09 -13.19 13.60
CA ALA A 39 -7.05 -11.86 13.01
C ALA A 39 -8.04 -11.75 11.84
N THR A 40 -8.64 -10.57 11.69
CA THR A 40 -9.56 -10.25 10.60
C THR A 40 -9.06 -9.03 9.86
N ILE A 41 -9.04 -9.11 8.52
CA ILE A 41 -8.87 -7.98 7.63
C ILE A 41 -10.15 -7.89 6.80
N ASP A 42 -10.90 -6.82 7.00
CA ASP A 42 -12.16 -6.49 6.35
C ASP A 42 -12.00 -5.16 5.61
N VAL A 43 -11.31 -5.23 4.47
CA VAL A 43 -11.08 -4.14 3.52
C VAL A 43 -11.36 -4.72 2.13
N PRO A 44 -12.01 -3.98 1.20
CA PRO A 44 -12.35 -4.48 -0.13
C PRO A 44 -11.11 -4.65 -1.02
N LEU A 45 -10.35 -5.71 -0.78
CA LEU A 45 -9.16 -6.07 -1.55
C LEU A 45 -9.53 -7.03 -2.68
N THR A 46 -8.98 -6.79 -3.87
CA THR A 46 -8.99 -7.75 -4.95
C THR A 46 -7.71 -8.59 -4.87
N LEU A 47 -7.88 -9.89 -4.62
CA LEU A 47 -6.79 -10.85 -4.69
C LEU A 47 -6.22 -10.91 -6.11
N ARG A 48 -4.91 -10.66 -6.25
CA ARG A 48 -4.20 -10.73 -7.53
C ARG A 48 -3.50 -12.07 -7.71
N ARG A 49 -2.85 -12.57 -6.65
CA ARG A 49 -2.06 -13.80 -6.71
C ARG A 49 -1.91 -14.41 -5.32
N ILE A 50 -1.99 -15.73 -5.25
CA ILE A 50 -1.55 -16.52 -4.10
C ILE A 50 -0.36 -17.34 -4.58
N HIS A 51 0.75 -17.29 -3.85
CA HIS A 51 1.90 -18.13 -4.16
C HIS A 51 2.62 -18.58 -2.91
N ARG A 52 3.14 -19.81 -2.97
CA ARG A 52 3.83 -20.47 -1.86
C ARG A 52 5.26 -20.76 -2.26
N PHE A 53 6.22 -20.35 -1.43
CA PHE A 53 7.64 -20.51 -1.73
C PHE A 53 8.47 -20.75 -0.46
N PRO A 54 9.65 -21.38 -0.58
CA PRO A 54 10.59 -21.48 0.53
C PRO A 54 10.95 -20.09 1.03
N ALA A 55 10.85 -19.86 2.33
CA ALA A 55 11.24 -18.61 2.93
C ALA A 55 12.72 -18.36 2.65
N TRP A 56 12.99 -17.31 1.87
CA TRP A 56 14.30 -17.04 1.30
C TRP A 56 15.29 -16.48 2.33
N SER A 57 14.78 -15.98 3.46
CA SER A 57 15.54 -15.44 4.59
C SER A 57 14.79 -15.62 5.91
N ALA A 58 14.07 -16.74 6.08
CA ALA A 58 13.43 -17.05 7.37
C ALA A 58 14.48 -17.04 8.50
N THR A 59 14.17 -16.33 9.58
CA THR A 59 15.01 -16.29 10.78
C THR A 59 14.20 -16.55 12.05
N GLY A 60 14.83 -17.23 13.01
CA GLY A 60 14.17 -17.64 14.25
C GLY A 60 12.96 -18.53 13.97
N ASP A 61 11.83 -18.18 14.57
CA ASP A 61 10.60 -19.00 14.53
C ASP A 61 9.74 -18.79 13.27
N GLN A 62 10.26 -18.10 12.24
CA GLN A 62 9.53 -17.96 10.99
C GLN A 62 9.41 -19.32 10.27
N PRO A 63 8.22 -19.67 9.74
CA PRO A 63 8.06 -20.89 8.96
C PRO A 63 9.00 -20.94 7.75
N ALA A 64 9.49 -22.14 7.42
CA ALA A 64 10.36 -22.38 6.27
C ALA A 64 9.66 -22.20 4.91
N GLN A 65 8.34 -22.06 4.90
CA GLN A 65 7.53 -21.78 3.72
C GLN A 65 6.56 -20.65 4.03
N TRP A 66 6.41 -19.73 3.08
CA TRP A 66 5.46 -18.62 3.19
C TRP A 66 4.40 -18.70 2.11
N THR A 67 3.21 -18.24 2.45
CA THR A 67 2.08 -18.03 1.54
C THR A 67 1.90 -16.52 1.37
N LEU A 68 2.29 -15.96 0.22
CA LEU A 68 2.04 -14.55 -0.10
C LEU A 68 0.69 -14.37 -0.78
N ILE A 69 0.00 -13.33 -0.35
CA ILE A 69 -1.16 -12.75 -1.02
C ILE A 69 -0.73 -11.41 -1.62
N ASP A 70 -0.70 -11.33 -2.95
CA ASP A 70 -0.63 -10.04 -3.66
C ASP A 70 -2.05 -9.53 -3.84
N PHE A 71 -2.25 -8.22 -3.63
CA PHE A 71 -3.57 -7.62 -3.72
C PHE A 71 -3.54 -6.25 -4.41
N ILE A 72 -4.71 -5.83 -4.86
CA ILE A 72 -5.01 -4.42 -5.13
C ILE A 72 -6.21 -3.97 -4.29
N GLY A 73 -6.31 -2.68 -4.02
CA GLY A 73 -7.44 -2.10 -3.28
C GLY A 73 -7.77 -0.67 -3.74
N PRO A 74 -8.89 -0.10 -3.26
CA PRO A 74 -9.19 1.32 -3.42
C PRO A 74 -8.05 2.19 -2.91
N ASP A 75 -7.78 3.32 -3.56
CA ASP A 75 -6.67 4.20 -3.20
C ASP A 75 -6.90 4.97 -1.87
N ASP A 76 -8.16 5.08 -1.45
CA ASP A 76 -8.58 5.66 -0.17
C ASP A 76 -8.57 4.67 1.01
N ALA A 77 -8.39 3.38 0.76
CA ALA A 77 -8.40 2.34 1.81
C ALA A 77 -7.07 2.24 2.58
N GLY A 78 -6.07 3.07 2.25
CA GLY A 78 -4.69 2.89 2.70
C GLY A 78 -4.53 2.94 4.21
N ASP A 79 -5.09 3.95 4.85
CA ASP A 79 -4.97 4.11 6.30
C ASP A 79 -5.81 3.08 7.08
N GLU A 80 -6.96 2.71 6.54
CA GLU A 80 -7.82 1.69 7.16
C GLU A 80 -7.18 0.31 7.10
N LEU A 81 -6.60 -0.06 5.96
CA LEU A 81 -5.82 -1.28 5.82
C LEU A 81 -4.62 -1.31 6.77
N ALA A 82 -3.92 -0.18 6.94
CA ALA A 82 -2.78 -0.09 7.85
C ALA A 82 -3.20 -0.34 9.28
N ARG A 83 -4.31 0.29 9.71
CA ARG A 83 -4.87 0.13 11.05
C ARG A 83 -5.25 -1.32 11.32
N GLN A 84 -5.92 -1.99 10.38
CA GLN A 84 -6.32 -3.38 10.54
C GLN A 84 -5.11 -4.32 10.53
N LEU A 85 -4.14 -4.12 9.62
CA LEU A 85 -2.90 -4.90 9.59
C LEU A 85 -2.09 -4.73 10.88
N ALA A 86 -1.97 -3.52 11.41
CA ALA A 86 -1.26 -3.29 12.66
C ALA A 86 -1.88 -4.03 13.85
N ALA A 87 -3.19 -4.26 13.83
CA ALA A 87 -3.89 -5.09 14.82
C ALA A 87 -3.83 -6.60 14.51
N ALA A 88 -3.72 -6.96 13.24
CA ALA A 88 -3.79 -8.33 12.74
C ALA A 88 -2.43 -9.05 12.72
N LEU A 89 -1.32 -8.33 12.59
CA LEU A 89 0.01 -8.92 12.52
C LEU A 89 0.43 -9.51 13.87
N SER A 90 1.02 -10.70 13.81
CA SER A 90 1.74 -11.29 14.93
C SER A 90 2.94 -10.41 15.32
N PRO A 91 3.22 -10.22 16.63
CA PRO A 91 4.39 -9.46 17.07
C PRO A 91 5.72 -10.00 16.53
N GLY A 92 6.73 -9.14 16.51
CA GLY A 92 8.10 -9.48 16.12
C GLY A 92 8.48 -8.93 14.75
N ARG A 93 9.24 -9.72 13.99
CA ARG A 93 9.84 -9.33 12.69
C ARG A 93 8.90 -9.41 11.49
N TRP A 94 7.59 -9.40 11.74
CA TRP A 94 6.57 -9.46 10.70
C TRP A 94 6.16 -8.05 10.27
N TYR A 95 6.01 -7.87 8.96
CA TYR A 95 5.50 -6.64 8.40
C TYR A 95 4.67 -6.92 7.15
N ALA A 96 3.92 -5.91 6.71
CA ALA A 96 3.33 -5.83 5.38
C ALA A 96 3.64 -4.46 4.79
N ASP A 97 3.92 -4.41 3.49
CA ASP A 97 4.12 -3.16 2.77
C ASP A 97 3.20 -3.07 1.56
N TYR A 98 2.76 -1.86 1.29
CA TYR A 98 1.93 -1.54 0.13
C TYR A 98 2.02 -0.06 -0.19
N ALA A 99 1.57 0.31 -1.38
CA ALA A 99 1.63 1.68 -1.84
C ALA A 99 0.51 2.00 -2.82
N THR A 100 0.20 3.29 -2.93
CA THR A 100 -0.44 3.88 -4.11
C THR A 100 0.65 4.51 -4.98
N GLY A 101 0.24 5.21 -6.05
CA GLY A 101 1.16 6.04 -6.84
C GLY A 101 1.82 7.18 -6.05
N SER A 102 1.26 7.59 -4.90
CA SER A 102 1.71 8.78 -4.15
C SER A 102 2.13 8.49 -2.71
N THR A 103 1.71 7.38 -2.12
CA THR A 103 1.90 7.10 -0.70
C THR A 103 2.36 5.66 -0.49
N SER A 104 3.26 5.45 0.47
CA SER A 104 3.73 4.14 0.93
C SER A 104 3.34 3.91 2.38
N TRP A 105 2.97 2.68 2.70
CA TRP A 105 2.72 2.19 4.05
C TRP A 105 3.63 0.99 4.33
N VAL A 106 4.24 1.00 5.51
CA VAL A 106 4.96 -0.14 6.08
C VAL A 106 4.37 -0.39 7.45
N VAL A 107 3.81 -1.58 7.63
CA VAL A 107 2.98 -1.91 8.79
C VAL A 107 3.60 -3.06 9.56
N PHE A 108 3.81 -2.84 10.85
CA PHE A 108 4.21 -3.84 11.84
C PHE A 108 3.09 -4.02 12.86
N ALA A 109 3.16 -5.07 13.68
CA ALA A 109 2.26 -5.21 14.82
C ALA A 109 2.32 -3.95 15.72
N GLY A 110 1.18 -3.27 15.87
CA GLY A 110 1.03 -2.05 16.67
C GLY A 110 1.73 -0.79 16.15
N ARG A 111 2.36 -0.81 14.96
CA ARG A 111 3.11 0.34 14.43
C ARG A 111 2.93 0.50 12.92
N VAL A 112 2.63 1.71 12.49
CA VAL A 112 2.47 2.08 11.07
C VAL A 112 3.47 3.19 10.74
N PHE A 113 4.13 3.06 9.59
CA PHE A 113 4.88 4.13 8.94
C PHE A 113 4.18 4.48 7.64
N THR A 114 3.85 5.76 7.46
CA THR A 114 3.22 6.28 6.25
C THR A 114 4.04 7.45 5.75
N TYR A 115 4.42 7.43 4.47
CA TYR A 115 5.24 8.48 3.86
C TYR A 115 4.93 8.63 2.36
N PRO A 116 5.16 9.82 1.76
CA PRO A 116 5.02 10.01 0.33
C PRO A 116 5.98 9.11 -0.48
N ARG A 117 5.58 8.69 -1.67
CA ARG A 117 6.48 7.99 -2.60
C ARG A 117 7.70 8.85 -2.92
N GLY A 118 8.88 8.24 -2.91
CA GLY A 118 10.16 8.95 -3.04
C GLY A 118 10.64 9.71 -1.80
N ASP A 119 9.92 9.69 -0.67
CA ASP A 119 10.43 10.24 0.60
C ASP A 119 11.44 9.28 1.24
N ASP A 120 12.72 9.54 0.96
CA ASP A 120 13.84 8.77 1.51
C ASP A 120 13.95 8.89 3.04
N THR A 121 13.47 9.99 3.65
CA THR A 121 13.55 10.18 5.11
C THR A 121 12.50 9.30 5.81
N GLY A 122 11.24 9.40 5.40
CA GLY A 122 10.16 8.55 5.93
C GLY A 122 10.44 7.06 5.70
N ARG A 123 10.97 6.68 4.53
CA ARG A 123 11.42 5.32 4.25
C ARG A 123 12.54 4.87 5.19
N GLN A 124 13.51 5.74 5.47
CA GLN A 124 14.64 5.41 6.35
C GLN A 124 14.21 5.24 7.81
N GLU A 125 13.19 5.96 8.27
CA GLU A 125 12.60 5.75 9.60
C GLU A 125 11.99 4.35 9.72
N ALA A 126 11.19 3.93 8.72
CA ALA A 126 10.60 2.59 8.68
C ALA A 126 11.66 1.48 8.66
N ILE A 127 12.73 1.65 7.86
CA ILE A 127 13.87 0.73 7.81
C ILE A 127 14.59 0.65 9.15
N THR A 128 14.78 1.78 9.81
CA THR A 128 15.48 1.82 11.11
C THR A 128 14.69 1.03 12.15
N TYR A 129 13.37 1.19 12.18
CA TYR A 129 12.49 0.38 13.03
C TYR A 129 12.52 -1.10 12.63
N ALA A 130 12.48 -1.42 11.34
CA ALA A 130 12.52 -2.79 10.85
C ALA A 130 13.77 -3.54 11.35
N ARG A 131 14.93 -2.88 11.30
CA ARG A 131 16.19 -3.40 11.82
C ARG A 131 16.14 -3.60 13.33
N ASP A 132 15.57 -2.65 14.07
CA ASP A 132 15.42 -2.72 15.53
C ASP A 132 14.58 -3.92 15.96
N VAL A 133 13.48 -4.20 15.25
CA VAL A 133 12.64 -5.39 15.51
C VAL A 133 13.18 -6.69 14.87
N GLY A 134 14.35 -6.63 14.25
CA GLY A 134 15.08 -7.80 13.75
C GLY A 134 14.57 -8.36 12.41
N VAL A 135 14.05 -7.52 11.52
CA VAL A 135 13.79 -7.87 10.12
C VAL A 135 15.14 -8.05 9.40
N PRO A 136 15.37 -9.17 8.71
CA PRO A 136 16.59 -9.38 7.92
C PRO A 136 16.75 -8.32 6.83
N GLU A 137 17.97 -7.78 6.66
CA GLU A 137 18.25 -6.70 5.70
C GLU A 137 17.81 -7.03 4.28
N ALA A 138 17.91 -8.30 3.89
CA ALA A 138 17.50 -8.74 2.58
C ALA A 138 16.00 -8.46 2.33
N GLN A 139 15.16 -8.59 3.36
CA GLN A 139 13.71 -8.32 3.28
C GLN A 139 13.36 -6.83 3.25
N LEU A 140 14.33 -5.91 3.29
CA LEU A 140 14.09 -4.46 3.26
C LEU A 140 14.18 -3.90 1.83
N ASP A 141 13.59 -4.61 0.88
CA ASP A 141 13.62 -4.36 -0.56
C ASP A 141 12.45 -3.49 -1.07
N TRP A 142 11.78 -2.76 -0.16
CA TRP A 142 10.60 -1.96 -0.49
C TRP A 142 10.88 -0.92 -1.58
N PRO A 143 10.05 -0.87 -2.65
CA PRO A 143 10.22 0.07 -3.76
C PRO A 143 10.24 1.53 -3.28
N ARG A 144 11.00 2.38 -3.95
CA ARG A 144 10.99 3.84 -3.74
C ARG A 144 9.81 4.52 -4.41
#